data_AF-A0AAP5H5X7-F1
#
_entry.id   AF-A0AAP5H5X7-F1
#
_cell.length_a   1.000
_cell.length_b   1.000
_cell.length_c   1.000
_cell.angle_alpha   90.00
_cell.angle_beta   90.00
_cell.angle_gamma   90.00
#
_symmetry.space_group_name_H-M   'P 1'
#
loop_
_entity.id
_entity.type
_entity.pdbx_description
1 polymer ?
#
loop_
_entity_poly.entity_id
_entity_poly.type
_entity_poly.pdbx_seq_one_letter_code
_entity_poly.pdbx_strand_id
1 'polypeptide(L)'
;MDRKGNDSDRGAINRIVKEHNATVTDLRKYATAKKQIRAEIEKSKTPEEIRAARNQMYQQKTESQAKISQAEGLLQKIHQLKDLAINRTELIRKL
;
A
#
# COMPACT_ATOMS: atom_id res chain seq x y z
N MET A 1 0.43 36.99 4.64
CA MET A 1 1.55 36.26 4.02
C MET A 1 1.27 34.79 4.27
N ASP A 2 0.56 34.08 3.37
CA ASP A 2 -0.08 32.79 3.72
C ASP A 2 0.16 31.65 2.71
N ARG A 3 1.05 31.85 1.74
CA ARG A 3 1.28 30.84 0.69
C ARG A 3 2.24 29.72 1.11
N LYS A 4 3.14 29.98 2.08
CA LYS A 4 4.19 29.01 2.47
C LYS A 4 3.66 27.76 3.19
N GLY A 5 2.53 27.83 3.91
CA GLY A 5 1.94 26.65 4.57
C GLY A 5 1.25 25.69 3.59
N ASN A 6 0.53 26.25 2.61
CA ASN A 6 -0.35 25.50 1.71
C ASN A 6 0.43 24.59 0.72
N ASP A 7 1.61 25.04 0.28
CA ASP A 7 2.48 24.25 -0.61
C ASP A 7 3.15 23.08 0.13
N SER A 8 3.41 23.25 1.44
CA SER A 8 3.99 22.19 2.27
C SER A 8 2.99 21.06 2.52
N ASP A 9 1.72 21.39 2.77
CA ASP A 9 0.64 20.43 3.03
C ASP A 9 0.28 19.63 1.76
N ARG A 10 0.18 20.31 0.61
CA ARG A 10 -0.01 19.65 -0.70
C ARG A 10 1.16 18.75 -1.05
N GLY A 11 2.39 19.19 -0.79
CA GLY A 11 3.59 18.37 -1.00
C GLY A 11 3.66 17.14 -0.09
N ALA A 12 3.12 17.21 1.13
CA ALA A 12 3.02 16.08 2.04
C ALA A 12 1.94 15.07 1.59
N ILE A 13 0.74 15.54 1.21
CA ILE A 13 -0.34 14.69 0.68
C ILE A 13 0.11 13.92 -0.56
N ASN A 14 0.72 14.61 -1.52
CA ASN A 14 1.19 13.98 -2.76
C ASN A 14 2.25 12.89 -2.49
N ARG A 15 3.11 13.08 -1.48
CA ARG A 15 4.08 12.06 -1.06
C ARG A 15 3.39 10.82 -0.49
N ILE A 16 2.43 11.00 0.42
CA ILE A 16 1.67 9.90 1.03
C ILE A 16 0.87 9.12 -0.03
N VAL A 17 0.22 9.81 -0.96
CA VAL A 17 -0.52 9.18 -2.07
C VAL A 17 0.42 8.38 -2.97
N LYS A 18 1.59 8.95 -3.31
CA LYS A 18 2.59 8.24 -4.12
C LYS A 18 3.10 6.98 -3.42
N GLU A 19 3.37 7.06 -2.12
CA GLU A 19 3.80 5.91 -1.31
C GLU A 19 2.72 4.83 -1.20
N HIS A 20 1.46 5.24 -1.00
CA HIS A 20 0.31 4.32 -0.99
C HIS A 20 0.20 3.57 -2.33
N ASN A 21 0.26 4.30 -3.46
CA ASN A 21 0.17 3.71 -4.80
C ASN A 21 1.35 2.75 -5.10
N ALA A 22 2.55 3.09 -4.64
CA ALA A 22 3.71 2.19 -4.76
C ALA A 22 3.48 0.89 -3.97
N THR A 23 2.98 1.00 -2.73
CA THR A 23 2.67 -0.16 -1.88
C THR A 23 1.58 -1.04 -2.51
N VAL A 24 0.52 -0.44 -3.08
CA VAL A 24 -0.53 -1.17 -3.81
C VAL A 24 0.03 -1.89 -5.04
N THR A 25 0.97 -1.26 -5.76
CA THR A 25 1.62 -1.88 -6.92
C THR A 25 2.41 -3.12 -6.52
N ASP A 26 3.14 -3.06 -5.41
CA ASP A 26 3.87 -4.20 -4.87
C ASP A 26 2.94 -5.34 -4.44
N LEU A 27 1.80 -5.02 -3.82
CA LEU A 27 0.78 -6.02 -3.46
C LEU A 27 0.18 -6.71 -4.70
N ARG A 28 0.00 -5.97 -5.80
CA ARG A 28 -0.43 -6.56 -7.08
C ARG A 28 0.62 -7.51 -7.66
N LYS A 29 1.91 -7.14 -7.60
CA LYS A 29 3.01 -8.04 -8.01
C LYS A 29 3.02 -9.33 -7.19
N TYR A 30 2.81 -9.23 -5.88
CA TYR A 30 2.68 -10.41 -5.02
C TYR A 30 1.50 -11.29 -5.43
N ALA A 31 0.32 -10.71 -5.73
CA ALA A 31 -0.83 -11.49 -6.18
C ALA A 31 -0.53 -12.28 -7.47
N THR A 32 0.26 -11.71 -8.38
CA THR A 32 0.75 -12.40 -9.58
C THR A 32 1.76 -13.49 -9.25
N ALA A 33 2.76 -13.20 -8.41
CA ALA A 33 3.76 -14.18 -7.98
C ALA A 33 3.12 -15.39 -7.28
N LYS A 34 2.11 -15.17 -6.44
CA LYS A 34 1.33 -16.24 -5.81
C LYS A 34 0.64 -17.15 -6.82
N LYS A 35 0.12 -16.60 -7.92
CA LYS A 35 -0.48 -17.41 -9.01
C LYS A 35 0.59 -18.25 -9.72
N GLN A 36 1.76 -17.69 -9.96
CA GLN A 36 2.88 -18.39 -10.60
C GLN A 36 3.38 -19.55 -9.73
N ILE A 37 3.67 -19.29 -8.45
CA ILE A 37 4.12 -20.31 -7.49
C ILE A 37 3.08 -21.42 -7.34
N ARG A 38 1.78 -21.10 -7.35
CA ARG A 38 0.72 -22.12 -7.31
C ARG A 38 0.75 -23.01 -8.56
N ALA A 39 0.92 -22.42 -9.74
CA ALA A 39 1.05 -23.16 -10.98
C ALA A 39 2.34 -24.02 -11.02
N GLU A 40 3.43 -23.55 -10.40
CA GLU A 40 4.68 -24.31 -10.24
C GLU A 40 4.48 -25.51 -9.30
N ILE A 41 3.78 -25.34 -8.18
CA ILE A 41 3.42 -26.44 -7.27
C ILE A 41 2.56 -27.48 -7.99
N GLU A 42 1.60 -27.06 -8.81
CA GLU A 42 0.73 -27.96 -9.59
C GLU A 42 1.50 -28.74 -10.67
N LYS A 43 2.62 -28.20 -11.17
CA LYS A 43 3.49 -28.84 -12.17
C LYS A 43 4.64 -29.65 -11.56
N SER A 44 5.01 -29.36 -10.33
CA SER A 44 6.12 -29.99 -9.60
C SER A 44 5.86 -31.49 -9.44
N LYS A 45 6.88 -32.31 -9.71
CA LYS A 45 6.77 -33.78 -9.63
C LYS A 45 7.45 -34.35 -8.41
N THR A 46 8.31 -33.57 -7.74
CA THR A 46 9.08 -34.04 -6.59
C THR A 46 8.61 -33.38 -5.28
N PRO A 47 8.64 -34.11 -4.14
CA PRO A 47 8.34 -33.53 -2.84
C PRO A 47 9.29 -32.42 -2.38
N GLU A 48 10.53 -32.37 -2.86
CA GLU A 48 11.46 -31.26 -2.58
C GLU A 48 11.03 -29.96 -3.26
N GLU A 49 10.68 -30.00 -4.55
CA GLU A 49 10.22 -28.82 -5.32
C GLU A 49 8.95 -28.22 -4.70
N ILE A 50 8.00 -29.08 -4.30
CA ILE A 50 6.77 -28.64 -3.63
C ILE A 50 7.09 -27.95 -2.29
N ARG A 51 8.04 -28.49 -1.51
CA ARG A 51 8.45 -27.86 -0.23
C ARG A 51 9.13 -26.51 -0.46
N ALA A 52 10.03 -26.42 -1.43
CA ALA A 52 10.72 -25.18 -1.76
C ALA A 52 9.72 -24.08 -2.19
N ALA A 53 8.82 -24.39 -3.12
CA ALA A 53 7.80 -23.47 -3.59
C ALA A 53 6.82 -23.06 -2.47
N ARG A 54 6.46 -23.98 -1.57
CA ARG A 54 5.62 -23.67 -0.41
C ARG A 54 6.30 -22.73 0.58
N ASN A 55 7.59 -22.93 0.86
CA ASN A 55 8.37 -22.05 1.73
C ASN A 55 8.46 -20.64 1.15
N GLN A 56 8.70 -20.51 -0.16
CA GLN A 56 8.67 -19.22 -0.85
C GLN A 56 7.30 -18.53 -0.74
N MET A 57 6.21 -19.29 -0.89
CA MET A 57 4.85 -18.76 -0.71
C MET A 57 4.62 -18.24 0.72
N TYR A 58 5.13 -18.94 1.74
CA TYR A 58 5.02 -18.51 3.13
C TYR A 58 5.79 -17.22 3.41
N GLN A 59 7.03 -17.09 2.91
CA GLN A 59 7.82 -15.87 3.05
C GLN A 59 7.11 -14.67 2.41
N GLN A 60 6.68 -14.82 1.16
CA GLN A 60 5.98 -13.75 0.45
C GLN A 60 4.64 -13.39 1.11
N LYS A 61 3.95 -14.35 1.75
CA LYS A 61 2.73 -14.09 2.53
C LYS A 61 3.02 -13.15 3.71
N THR A 62 4.07 -13.43 4.47
CA THR A 62 4.46 -12.61 5.62
C THR A 62 4.84 -11.19 5.20
N GLU A 63 5.64 -11.05 4.15
CA GLU A 63 6.01 -9.73 3.59
C GLU A 63 4.79 -8.94 3.11
N SER A 64 3.85 -9.63 2.46
CA SER A 64 2.63 -9.00 1.95
C SER A 64 1.68 -8.56 3.05
N GLN A 65 1.62 -9.30 4.16
CA GLN A 65 0.86 -8.90 5.34
C GLN A 65 1.37 -7.55 5.87
N ALA A 66 2.69 -7.38 5.98
CA ALA A 66 3.28 -6.12 6.42
C ALA A 66 2.98 -4.97 5.45
N LYS A 67 3.07 -5.22 4.14
CA LYS A 67 2.71 -4.23 3.11
C LYS A 67 1.23 -3.84 3.13
N ILE A 68 0.32 -4.77 3.44
CA ILE A 68 -1.11 -4.47 3.61
C ILE A 68 -1.30 -3.51 4.77
N SER A 69 -0.74 -3.82 5.94
CA SER A 69 -0.84 -2.94 7.12
C SER A 69 -0.25 -1.55 6.86
N GLN A 70 0.86 -1.46 6.12
CA GLN A 70 1.42 -0.17 5.68
C GLN A 70 0.45 0.59 4.75
N ALA A 71 -0.12 -0.09 3.75
CA ALA A 71 -1.06 0.53 2.81
C ALA A 71 -2.33 1.05 3.52
N GLU A 72 -2.87 0.29 4.48
CA GLU A 72 -4.02 0.68 5.31
C GLU A 72 -3.70 1.91 6.16
N GLY A 73 -2.53 1.93 6.81
CA GLY A 73 -2.08 3.09 7.58
C GLY A 73 -1.90 4.35 6.73
N LEU A 74 -1.36 4.21 5.52
CA LEU A 74 -1.26 5.33 4.57
C LEU A 74 -2.65 5.83 4.11
N LEU A 75 -3.60 4.92 3.90
CA LEU A 75 -4.97 5.26 3.51
C LEU A 75 -5.71 6.03 4.62
N GLN A 76 -5.54 5.62 5.88
CA GLN A 76 -6.08 6.36 7.03
C GLN A 76 -5.51 7.78 7.11
N LYS A 77 -4.20 7.96 6.89
CA LYS A 77 -3.58 9.31 6.84
C LYS A 77 -4.17 10.15 5.70
N ILE A 78 -4.42 9.57 4.53
CA ILE A 78 -5.06 10.27 3.41
C ILE A 78 -6.48 10.72 3.79
N HIS A 79 -7.26 9.88 4.47
CA HIS A 79 -8.60 10.26 4.94
C HIS A 79 -8.55 11.40 5.94
N GLN A 80 -7.68 11.33 6.95
CA GLN A 80 -7.50 12.42 7.94
C GLN A 80 -7.14 13.74 7.28
N LEU A 81 -6.25 13.73 6.27
CA LEU A 81 -5.86 14.92 5.53
C LEU A 81 -7.02 15.49 4.69
N LYS A 82 -7.86 14.61 4.12
CA LYS A 82 -9.06 15.02 3.38
C LYS A 82 -10.08 15.69 4.30
N ASP A 83 -10.32 15.12 5.47
CA ASP A 83 -11.27 15.67 6.46
C ASP A 83 -10.80 17.03 7.00
N LEU A 84 -9.50 17.18 7.28
CA LEU A 84 -8.90 18.46 7.66
C LEU A 84 -9.08 19.54 6.58
N ALA A 85 -8.93 19.18 5.30
CA ALA A 85 -9.13 20.12 4.20
C ALA A 85 -10.59 20.59 4.07
N ILE A 86 -11.55 19.69 4.31
CA ILE A 86 -13.00 20.01 4.34
C ILE A 86 -13.30 20.95 5.50
N ASN A 87 -12.87 20.60 6.71
CA ASN A 87 -13.09 21.40 7.93
C ASN A 87 -12.50 22.81 7.79
N ARG A 88 -11.30 22.94 7.21
CA ARG A 88 -10.70 24.25 6.93
C ARG A 88 -11.54 25.09 5.97
N THR A 89 -12.11 24.47 4.93
CA THR A 89 -12.95 25.16 3.94
C THR A 89 -14.26 25.65 4.58
N GLU A 90 -14.87 24.85 5.45
CA GLU A 90 -16.07 25.23 6.19
C GLU A 90 -15.80 26.36 7.20
N LEU A 91 -14.65 26.33 7.87
CA LEU A 91 -14.25 27.39 8.79
C LEU A 91 -14.07 28.73 8.07
N ILE A 92 -13.44 28.72 6.90
CA ILE A 92 -13.26 29.92 6.06
C ILE A 92 -14.60 30.50 5.60
N ARG A 93 -15.62 29.66 5.32
CA ARG A 93 -16.96 30.14 4.92
C ARG A 93 -17.76 30.79 6.05
N LYS A 94 -17.40 30.53 7.31
CA LYS A 94 -18.09 31.04 8.50
C LYS A 94 -17.46 32.32 9.08
N LEU A 95 -16.31 32.74 8.56
CA LEU A 95 -15.62 33.98 8.86
C LEU A 95 -15.92 35.03 7.79
#